data_AF-A0A7X8GRS5-F1
#
_entry.id   AF-A0A7X8GRS5-F1
#
_cell.length_a   1.000
_cell.length_b   1.000
_cell.length_c   1.000
_cell.angle_alpha   90.00
_cell.angle_beta   90.00
_cell.angle_gamma   90.00
#
_symmetry.space_group_name_H-M   'P 1'
#
loop_
_entity.id
_entity.type
_entity.pdbx_description
1 polymer ?
#
loop_
_entity_poly.entity_id
_entity_poly.type
_entity_poly.pdbx_seq_one_letter_code
_entity_poly.pdbx_strand_id
1 'polypeptide(L)'
;MALTINPNHSGVLHGLGIWYAEASNFYPVWSKDAHDYLNKALKSDQNNSMIYVTLARLYIREKRFAEARKLLQKCLGLNNPTVPAEYYNYSKPESQKLLKQIEGK
;
A
#
# COMPACT_ATOMS: atom_id res chain seq x y z
N MET A 1 27.92 -1.97 12.18
CA MET A 1 27.00 -0.92 12.70
C MET A 1 25.59 -1.36 12.38
N ALA A 2 24.93 -1.99 13.36
CA ALA A 2 23.55 -2.42 13.26
C ALA A 2 22.68 -1.19 13.01
N LEU A 3 21.97 -1.16 11.88
CA LEU A 3 20.96 -0.14 11.60
C LEU A 3 19.98 -0.15 12.77
N THR A 4 19.96 0.94 13.51
CA THR A 4 19.05 1.20 14.62
C THR A 4 17.64 1.14 14.04
N ILE A 5 17.00 -0.04 14.14
CA ILE A 5 15.64 -0.26 13.64
C ILE A 5 14.72 0.57 14.52
N ASN A 6 14.43 1.79 14.07
CA ASN A 6 13.35 2.57 14.64
C ASN A 6 12.07 1.75 14.44
N PRO A 7 11.39 1.29 15.52
CA PRO A 7 10.20 0.45 15.42
C PRO A 7 9.02 1.13 14.70
N ASN A 8 9.15 2.44 14.46
CA ASN A 8 8.18 3.29 13.80
C ASN A 8 8.62 3.74 12.40
N HIS A 9 9.65 3.11 11.81
CA HIS A 9 10.10 3.42 10.46
C HIS A 9 9.09 2.87 9.42
N SER A 10 8.65 3.72 8.48
CA SER A 10 7.59 3.39 7.51
C SER A 10 7.88 2.11 6.72
N GLY A 11 9.16 1.81 6.44
CA GLY A 11 9.57 0.58 5.77
C GLY A 11 9.31 -0.71 6.55
N VAL A 12 9.41 -0.71 7.89
CA VAL A 12 9.15 -1.90 8.71
C VAL A 12 7.65 -2.16 8.83
N LEU A 13 6.87 -1.11 9.04
CA LEU A 13 5.40 -1.19 9.07
C LEU A 13 4.84 -1.57 7.70
N HIS A 14 5.45 -1.09 6.62
CA HIS A 14 5.10 -1.48 5.26
C HIS A 14 5.46 -2.93 4.95
N GLY A 15 6.64 -3.40 5.36
CA GLY A 15 7.03 -4.82 5.27
C GLY A 15 6.08 -5.75 6.00
N LEU A 16 5.67 -5.38 7.23
CA LEU A 16 4.63 -6.10 7.97
C LEU A 16 3.28 -6.05 7.25
N GLY A 17 2.91 -4.89 6.72
CA GLY A 17 1.68 -4.71 5.93
C GLY A 17 1.64 -5.58 4.67
N ILE A 18 2.76 -5.75 3.96
CA ILE A 18 2.87 -6.70 2.85
C ILE A 18 2.73 -8.12 3.37
N TRP A 19 3.41 -8.48 4.45
CA TRP A 19 3.38 -9.84 4.99
C TRP A 19 1.96 -10.25 5.41
N TYR A 20 1.24 -9.37 6.11
CA TYR A 20 -0.16 -9.59 6.47
C TYR A 20 -1.09 -9.57 5.25
N ALA A 21 -0.84 -8.74 4.24
CA ALA A 21 -1.62 -8.75 3.00
C ALA A 21 -1.39 -10.04 2.19
N GLU A 22 -0.18 -10.58 2.16
CA GLU A 22 0.08 -11.89 1.55
C GLU A 22 -0.53 -13.02 2.38
N ALA A 23 -0.40 -12.96 3.71
CA ALA A 23 -1.03 -13.93 4.61
C ALA A 23 -2.57 -13.90 4.49
N SER A 24 -3.18 -12.74 4.24
CA SER A 24 -4.63 -12.62 4.05
C SER A 24 -5.14 -13.31 2.79
N ASN A 25 -4.26 -13.65 1.82
CA ASN A 25 -4.64 -14.50 0.69
C ASN A 25 -5.03 -15.91 1.13
N PHE A 26 -4.36 -16.42 2.16
CA PHE A 26 -4.58 -17.77 2.68
C PHE A 26 -5.51 -17.76 3.89
N TYR A 27 -5.49 -16.65 4.66
CA TYR A 27 -6.19 -16.53 5.92
C TYR A 27 -6.89 -15.16 6.02
N PRO A 28 -8.14 -15.03 5.54
CA PRO A 28 -8.87 -13.75 5.49
C PRO A 28 -8.98 -13.00 6.83
N VAL A 29 -8.85 -13.72 7.96
CA VAL A 29 -8.86 -13.15 9.33
C VAL A 29 -7.79 -12.07 9.54
N TRP A 30 -6.66 -12.14 8.83
CA TRP A 30 -5.56 -11.18 8.95
C TRP A 30 -5.74 -9.91 8.13
N SER A 31 -6.81 -9.81 7.33
CA SER A 31 -7.05 -8.60 6.52
C SER A 31 -7.19 -7.37 7.41
N LYS A 32 -7.86 -7.50 8.56
CA LYS A 32 -8.02 -6.40 9.53
C LYS A 32 -6.68 -5.91 10.06
N ASP A 33 -5.77 -6.82 10.39
CA ASP A 33 -4.44 -6.47 10.87
C ASP A 33 -3.60 -5.82 9.74
N ALA A 34 -3.70 -6.34 8.51
CA ALA A 34 -3.07 -5.73 7.35
C ALA A 34 -3.51 -4.27 7.15
N HIS A 35 -4.82 -3.99 7.25
CA HIS A 35 -5.35 -2.63 7.20
C HIS A 35 -4.80 -1.76 8.33
N ASP A 36 -4.74 -2.25 9.57
CA ASP A 36 -4.27 -1.48 10.71
C ASP A 36 -2.78 -1.11 10.58
N TYR A 37 -1.92 -2.09 10.25
CA TYR A 37 -0.49 -1.85 10.06
C TYR A 37 -0.20 -0.93 8.88
N LEU A 38 -0.89 -1.12 7.74
CA LEU A 38 -0.70 -0.25 6.57
C LEU A 38 -1.23 1.18 6.82
N ASN A 39 -2.32 1.36 7.57
CA ASN A 39 -2.79 2.68 7.96
C ASN A 39 -1.83 3.37 8.94
N LYS A 40 -1.22 2.63 9.87
CA LYS A 40 -0.15 3.16 10.73
C LYS A 40 1.08 3.56 9.91
N ALA A 41 1.49 2.72 8.95
CA ALA A 41 2.57 3.03 8.03
C ALA A 41 2.28 4.32 7.25
N LEU A 42 1.05 4.47 6.75
CA LEU A 42 0.62 5.65 6.01
C LEU A 42 0.62 6.93 6.86
N LYS A 43 0.22 6.82 8.13
CA LYS A 43 0.29 7.94 9.08
C LYS A 43 1.73 8.37 9.36
N SER A 44 2.65 7.41 9.40
CA SER A 44 4.08 7.68 9.58
C SER A 44 4.72 8.30 8.34
N ASP A 45 4.26 7.91 7.15
CA ASP A 45 4.83 8.35 5.88
C ASP A 45 3.75 8.44 4.80
N GLN A 46 3.19 9.63 4.66
CA GLN A 46 2.08 9.91 3.74
C GLN A 46 2.55 10.02 2.28
N ASN A 47 3.86 10.12 2.05
CA ASN A 47 4.46 10.26 0.73
C ASN A 47 5.02 8.93 0.20
N ASN A 48 4.87 7.83 0.95
CA ASN A 48 5.25 6.51 0.49
C ASN A 48 4.19 5.93 -0.46
N SER A 49 4.53 5.90 -1.75
CA SER A 49 3.67 5.38 -2.81
C SER A 49 3.29 3.92 -2.64
N MET A 50 4.20 3.09 -2.10
CA MET A 50 3.97 1.65 -2.01
C MET A 50 2.85 1.30 -1.03
N ILE A 51 2.69 2.07 0.04
CA ILE A 51 1.63 1.84 1.04
C ILE A 51 0.25 2.00 0.39
N TYR A 52 0.06 3.02 -0.46
CA TYR A 52 -1.19 3.22 -1.20
C TYR A 52 -1.49 2.05 -2.14
N VAL A 53 -0.48 1.57 -2.88
CA VAL A 53 -0.63 0.43 -3.80
C VAL A 53 -0.97 -0.85 -3.05
N THR A 54 -0.29 -1.13 -1.94
CA THR A 54 -0.54 -2.32 -1.11
C THR A 54 -1.95 -2.28 -0.50
N LEU A 55 -2.38 -1.15 0.08
CA LEU A 55 -3.74 -1.00 0.59
C LEU A 55 -4.77 -1.16 -0.54
N ALA A 56 -4.55 -0.54 -1.70
CA ALA A 56 -5.46 -0.66 -2.83
C ALA A 56 -5.61 -2.13 -3.25
N ARG A 57 -4.52 -2.89 -3.35
CA ARG A 57 -4.59 -4.33 -3.64
C ARG A 57 -5.41 -5.10 -2.62
N LEU A 58 -5.28 -4.78 -1.33
CA LEU A 58 -6.07 -5.40 -0.27
C LEU A 58 -7.57 -5.10 -0.47
N TYR A 59 -7.93 -3.84 -0.71
CA TYR A 59 -9.32 -3.45 -1.00
C TYR A 59 -9.87 -4.11 -2.27
N ILE A 60 -9.06 -4.29 -3.33
CA ILE A 60 -9.47 -5.01 -4.55
C ILE A 60 -9.82 -6.46 -4.23
N ARG A 61 -9.02 -7.13 -3.40
CA ARG A 61 -9.30 -8.52 -2.97
C ARG A 61 -10.57 -8.61 -2.14
N GLU A 62 -10.84 -7.61 -1.32
CA GLU A 62 -12.10 -7.46 -0.57
C GLU A 62 -13.29 -7.05 -1.45
N LYS A 63 -13.11 -6.89 -2.78
CA LYS A 63 -14.12 -6.38 -3.73
C LYS A 63 -14.58 -4.94 -3.44
N ARG A 64 -13.78 -4.19 -2.68
CA ARG A 64 -14.00 -2.79 -2.30
C ARG A 64 -13.33 -1.87 -3.32
N PHE A 65 -13.86 -1.90 -4.55
CA PHE A 65 -13.23 -1.23 -5.69
C PHE A 65 -13.25 0.30 -5.57
N ALA A 66 -14.26 0.87 -4.91
CA ALA A 66 -14.34 2.31 -4.71
C ALA A 66 -13.21 2.84 -3.82
N GLU A 67 -12.92 2.16 -2.71
CA GLU A 67 -11.82 2.50 -1.80
C GLU A 67 -10.46 2.27 -2.46
N ALA A 68 -10.30 1.17 -3.20
CA ALA A 68 -9.10 0.92 -3.98
C ALA A 68 -8.83 2.06 -4.99
N ARG A 69 -9.85 2.45 -5.75
CA ARG A 69 -9.75 3.54 -6.75
C ARG A 69 -9.28 4.85 -6.11
N LYS A 70 -9.85 5.22 -4.95
CA LYS A 70 -9.45 6.41 -4.20
C LYS A 70 -7.97 6.37 -3.80
N LEU A 71 -7.47 5.23 -3.33
CA LEU A 71 -6.08 5.08 -2.92
C LEU A 71 -5.11 5.12 -4.09
N LEU A 72 -5.45 4.46 -5.20
CA LEU A 72 -4.64 4.50 -6.41
C LEU A 72 -4.54 5.91 -6.98
N GLN A 73 -5.66 6.65 -6.99
CA GLN A 73 -5.66 8.06 -7.40
C GLN A 73 -4.81 8.93 -6.46
N LYS A 74 -4.87 8.71 -5.14
CA LYS A 74 -3.97 9.38 -4.19
C LYS A 74 -2.51 9.08 -4.47
N CYS A 75 -2.16 7.83 -4.75
CA CYS A 75 -0.79 7.45 -5.13
C CYS A 75 -0.32 8.23 -6.36
N LEU A 76 -1.16 8.33 -7.40
CA LEU A 76 -0.82 9.04 -8.63
C LEU A 76 -0.75 10.57 -8.46
N GLY A 77 -1.39 11.10 -7.43
CA GLY A 77 -1.37 12.53 -7.06
C GLY A 77 -0.24 12.92 -6.11
N LEU A 78 0.69 12.01 -5.78
CA LEU A 78 1.83 12.32 -4.93
C LEU A 78 2.79 13.27 -5.65
N ASN A 79 3.00 14.45 -5.06
CA ASN A 79 3.88 15.48 -5.61
C ASN A 79 5.35 15.27 -5.23
N ASN A 80 5.62 14.71 -4.05
CA ASN A 80 6.96 14.50 -3.53
C ASN A 80 7.08 13.11 -2.88
N PRO A 81 7.16 12.03 -3.68
CA PRO A 81 7.24 10.68 -3.15
C PRO A 81 8.52 10.45 -2.34
N THR A 82 8.41 9.74 -1.22
CA THR A 82 9.54 9.45 -0.31
C THR A 82 10.69 8.74 -1.03
N VAL A 83 10.35 7.85 -1.96
CA VAL A 83 11.31 7.15 -2.81
C VAL A 83 10.92 7.37 -4.27
N PRO A 84 11.44 8.42 -4.94
CA PRO A 84 11.04 8.75 -6.31
C PRO A 84 11.28 7.63 -7.32
N ALA A 85 12.42 6.94 -7.22
CA ALA A 85 12.74 5.82 -8.11
C ALA A 85 11.70 4.70 -8.03
N GLU A 86 11.24 4.36 -6.84
CA GLU A 86 10.20 3.35 -6.62
C GLU A 86 8.84 3.83 -7.17
N TYR A 87 8.49 5.10 -6.92
CA TYR A 87 7.27 5.68 -7.45
C TYR A 87 7.19 5.55 -8.97
N TYR A 88 8.23 5.98 -9.70
CA TYR A 88 8.23 5.98 -11.16
C TYR A 88 8.37 4.58 -11.77
N ASN A 89 9.20 3.72 -11.17
CA ASN A 89 9.48 2.39 -11.74
C ASN A 89 8.42 1.34 -11.38
N TYR A 90 7.69 1.52 -10.28
CA TYR A 90 6.75 0.52 -9.79
C TYR A 90 5.38 1.09 -9.45
N SER A 91 5.29 1.98 -8.46
CA SER A 91 4.00 2.33 -7.85
C SER A 91 3.06 3.08 -8.81
N LYS A 92 3.61 3.96 -9.66
CA LYS A 92 2.85 4.67 -10.70
C LYS A 92 2.32 3.75 -11.81
N PRO A 93 3.14 2.96 -12.53
CA PRO A 93 2.63 2.05 -13.55
C PRO A 93 1.70 0.98 -12.96
N GLU A 94 2.00 0.47 -11.76
CA GLU A 94 1.14 -0.50 -11.09
C GLU A 94 -0.22 0.10 -10.71
N SER A 95 -0.25 1.35 -10.23
CA SER A 95 -1.52 2.02 -9.92
C SER A 95 -2.41 2.19 -11.15
N GLN A 96 -1.82 2.54 -12.30
CA GLN A 96 -2.55 2.64 -13.56
C GLN A 96 -3.08 1.28 -14.02
N LYS A 97 -2.28 0.22 -13.89
CA LYS A 97 -2.68 -1.15 -14.22
C LYS A 97 -3.86 -1.60 -13.34
N LEU A 98 -3.77 -1.40 -12.03
CA LEU A 98 -4.84 -1.78 -11.09
C LEU A 98 -6.12 -0.97 -11.33
N LEU A 99 -6.01 0.33 -11.67
CA LEU A 99 -7.16 1.15 -12.02
C LEU A 99 -7.90 0.62 -13.25
N LYS A 100 -7.17 0.19 -14.29
CA LYS A 100 -7.75 -0.48 -15.47
C LYS A 100 -8.38 -1.82 -15.11
N GLN A 101 -7.76 -2.59 -14.22
CA GLN A 101 -8.28 -3.90 -13.80
C GLN A 101 -9.65 -3.79 -13.11
N ILE A 102 -9.87 -2.73 -12.34
CA ILE A 102 -11.13 -2.47 -11.64
C ILE A 102 -12.07 -1.55 -12.42
N GLU A 103 -11.73 -1.21 -13.66
CA GLU A 103 -12.59 -0.43 -14.54
C GLU A 103 -13.84 -1.24 -14.87
N GLY A 104 -15.03 -0.65 -14.66
CA GLY A 104 -16.30 -1.35 -14.85
C GLY A 104 -16.66 -2.38 -13.76
N LYS A 105 -15.89 -2.44 -12.66
CA LYS A 105 -16.26 -3.13 -11.41
C LYS A 105 -16.74 -2.13 -10.37
#